data_AF-A0A7J3D9D3-F1
#
_entry.id   AF-A0A7J3D9D3-F1
#
_cell.length_a   1.000
_cell.length_b   1.000
_cell.length_c   1.000
_cell.angle_alpha   90.00
_cell.angle_beta   90.00
_cell.angle_gamma   90.00
#
_symmetry.space_group_name_H-M   'P 1'
#
loop_
_entity.id
_entity.type
_entity.pdbx_description
1 polymer ?
#
loop_
_entity_poly.entity_id
_entity_poly.type
_entity_poly.pdbx_seq_one_letter_code
_entity_poly.pdbx_strand_id
1 'polypeptide(L)'
;MFQLNVVSNTPLTPINDIDEVAIEFLKQIGYLPVNFDPRKKRANSAEGIPYKLFVECFMKNMKRVWLVEELAIYLKTTKPTVYRHLNKLKSMDLIEEVETVRDGQTKKGYRIRYGDLRKAWSFTEANVQMAMENYRKTVDHLQKLIEEAK
;
A
#
# COMPACT_ATOMS: atom_id res chain seq x y z
N MET A 1 -0.28 -12.00 -5.33
CA MET A 1 -0.93 -12.46 -4.08
C MET A 1 -1.24 -11.23 -3.26
N PHE A 2 -2.49 -11.04 -2.85
CA PHE A 2 -2.90 -9.94 -1.97
C PHE A 2 -2.38 -10.20 -0.56
N GLN A 3 -1.77 -9.20 0.08
CA GLN A 3 -1.27 -9.31 1.45
C GLN A 3 -1.48 -7.98 2.18
N LEU A 4 -2.21 -8.05 3.29
CA LEU A 4 -2.50 -6.93 4.19
C LEU A 4 -2.39 -7.42 5.63
N ASN A 5 -1.75 -6.64 6.50
CA ASN A 5 -1.83 -6.87 7.93
C ASN A 5 -3.07 -6.17 8.48
N VAL A 6 -3.95 -6.92 9.14
CA VAL A 6 -5.12 -6.37 9.83
C VAL A 6 -4.83 -6.43 11.33
N VAL A 7 -4.67 -5.25 11.93
CA VAL A 7 -4.44 -5.08 13.37
C VAL A 7 -5.58 -4.28 13.96
N SER A 8 -6.08 -4.70 15.13
CA SER A 8 -7.03 -3.89 15.90
C SER A 8 -6.33 -2.58 16.29
N ASN A 9 -6.98 -1.46 16.01
CA ASN A 9 -6.46 -0.13 16.33
C ASN A 9 -7.60 0.83 16.68
N THR A 10 -7.25 1.91 17.38
CA THR A 10 -8.12 3.06 17.53
C THR A 10 -7.97 3.96 16.30
N PRO A 11 -9.08 4.41 15.67
CA PRO A 11 -9.00 5.31 14.53
C PRO A 11 -8.18 6.56 14.84
N LEU A 12 -7.32 6.95 13.89
CA LEU A 12 -6.39 8.08 14.02
C LEU A 12 -7.08 9.45 13.84
N THR A 13 -8.41 9.51 13.92
CA THR A 13 -9.21 10.72 13.66
C THR A 13 -8.91 11.92 14.57
N PRO A 14 -8.40 11.77 15.81
CA PRO A 14 -8.00 12.91 16.62
C PRO A 14 -6.66 13.57 16.20
N ILE A 15 -5.87 12.90 15.35
CA ILE A 15 -4.52 13.36 14.96
C ILE A 15 -4.63 14.26 13.72
N ASN A 16 -4.08 15.47 13.81
CA ASN A 16 -4.11 16.47 12.74
C ASN A 16 -2.79 16.59 11.95
N ASP A 17 -1.75 15.85 12.34
CA ASP A 17 -0.47 15.80 11.62
C ASP A 17 -0.50 14.72 10.53
N ILE A 18 -0.34 15.13 9.28
CA ILE A 18 -0.38 14.23 8.12
C ILE A 18 0.71 13.17 8.18
N ASP A 19 1.91 13.52 8.65
CA ASP A 19 3.03 12.59 8.69
C ASP A 19 2.83 11.54 9.78
N GLU A 20 2.31 11.95 10.93
CA GLU A 20 1.95 11.04 12.01
C GLU A 20 0.88 10.04 11.58
N VAL A 21 -0.23 10.53 10.98
CA VAL A 21 -1.29 9.67 10.44
C VAL A 21 -0.75 8.73 9.36
N ALA A 22 0.06 9.25 8.42
CA ALA A 22 0.61 8.44 7.34
C ALA A 22 1.58 7.36 7.86
N ILE A 23 2.47 7.70 8.78
CA ILE A 23 3.42 6.73 9.35
C ILE A 23 2.65 5.61 10.06
N GLU A 24 1.68 5.97 10.89
CA GLU A 24 0.93 5.00 11.67
C GLU A 24 0.03 4.13 10.79
N PHE A 25 -0.68 4.72 9.83
CA PHE A 25 -1.45 3.98 8.82
C PHE A 25 -0.55 2.99 8.06
N LEU A 26 0.60 3.44 7.56
CA LEU A 26 1.52 2.59 6.81
C LEU A 26 2.14 1.46 7.65
N LYS A 27 2.29 1.65 8.98
CA LYS A 27 2.67 0.59 9.91
C LYS A 27 1.54 -0.43 10.07
N GLN A 28 0.32 0.03 10.30
CA GLN A 28 -0.85 -0.81 10.53
C GLN A 28 -1.13 -1.76 9.36
N ILE A 29 -1.06 -1.25 8.12
CA ILE A 29 -1.25 -2.08 6.91
C ILE A 29 -0.03 -2.97 6.59
N GLY A 30 1.04 -2.88 7.37
CA GLY A 30 2.26 -3.66 7.19
C GLY A 30 3.18 -3.16 6.07
N TYR A 31 3.00 -1.95 5.56
CA TYR A 31 3.88 -1.37 4.54
C TYR A 31 5.22 -0.95 5.13
N LEU A 32 5.18 -0.14 6.20
CA LEU A 32 6.34 0.23 7.00
C LEU A 32 6.61 -0.80 8.10
N PRO A 33 7.87 -0.97 8.54
CA PRO A 33 8.20 -1.72 9.74
C PRO A 33 7.51 -1.12 10.98
N VAL A 34 7.06 -1.96 11.90
CA VAL A 34 6.42 -1.53 13.17
C VAL A 34 7.34 -0.57 13.95
N ASN A 35 8.64 -0.87 13.95
CA ASN A 35 9.70 -0.08 14.59
C ASN A 35 10.28 1.04 13.71
N PHE A 36 9.57 1.48 12.66
CA PHE A 36 10.01 2.60 11.82
C PHE A 36 10.22 3.86 12.67
N ASP A 37 11.44 4.40 12.64
CA ASP A 37 11.82 5.64 13.32
C ASP A 37 11.35 6.86 12.48
N PRO A 38 10.43 7.70 12.99
CA PRO A 38 9.94 8.87 12.26
C PRO A 38 11.03 9.84 11.81
N ARG A 39 12.18 9.88 12.48
CA ARG A 39 13.33 10.73 12.08
C ARG A 39 13.90 10.30 10.73
N LYS A 40 13.71 9.03 10.34
CA LYS A 40 14.16 8.47 9.07
C LYS A 40 13.26 8.84 7.89
N LYS A 41 12.11 9.48 8.12
CA LYS A 41 11.19 9.92 7.06
C LYS A 41 11.87 10.81 6.00
N ARG A 42 12.84 11.63 6.41
CA ARG A 42 13.64 12.48 5.51
C ARG A 42 14.99 11.88 5.12
N ALA A 43 15.36 10.72 5.65
CA ALA A 43 16.67 10.13 5.38
C ALA A 43 16.83 9.81 3.88
N ASN A 44 18.04 10.03 3.36
CA ASN A 44 18.41 9.61 2.00
C ASN A 44 18.91 8.15 1.97
N SER A 45 18.70 7.42 3.07
CA SER A 45 18.99 5.98 3.19
C SER A 45 17.81 5.14 2.71
N ALA A 46 18.05 3.83 2.56
CA ALA A 46 17.03 2.86 2.18
C ALA A 46 15.79 2.86 3.10
N GLU A 47 15.96 3.29 4.35
CA GLU A 47 14.91 3.31 5.36
C GLU A 47 13.87 4.42 5.09
N GLY A 48 14.28 5.56 4.52
CA GLY A 48 13.37 6.66 4.20
C GLY A 48 12.56 6.46 2.90
N ILE A 49 13.03 5.57 2.02
CA ILE A 49 12.43 5.31 0.70
C ILE A 49 10.92 4.98 0.77
N PRO A 50 10.43 4.01 1.56
CA PRO A 50 9.02 3.66 1.56
C PRO A 50 8.12 4.84 1.92
N TYR A 51 8.48 5.60 2.96
CA TYR A 51 7.72 6.76 3.37
C TYR A 51 7.72 7.84 2.26
N LYS A 52 8.89 8.18 1.69
CA LYS A 52 8.99 9.18 0.62
C LYS A 52 8.21 8.77 -0.62
N LEU A 53 8.32 7.51 -1.02
CA LEU A 53 7.60 6.98 -2.18
C LEU A 53 6.09 7.09 -2.00
N PHE A 54 5.56 6.75 -0.82
CA PHE A 54 4.12 6.86 -0.58
C PHE A 54 3.68 8.32 -0.38
N VAL A 55 4.27 9.04 0.58
CA VAL A 55 3.79 10.36 0.98
C VAL A 55 4.22 11.44 -0.01
N GLU A 56 5.50 11.50 -0.37
CA GLU A 56 6.02 12.58 -1.22
C GLU A 56 5.73 12.37 -2.69
N CYS A 57 5.77 11.14 -3.21
CA CYS A 57 5.47 10.87 -4.62
C CYS A 57 3.97 10.72 -4.86
N PHE A 58 3.29 9.82 -4.14
CA PHE A 58 1.89 9.50 -4.41
C PHE A 58 0.89 10.41 -3.71
N MET A 59 1.00 10.64 -2.40
CA MET A 59 -0.03 11.38 -1.66
C MET A 59 -0.08 12.87 -2.02
N LYS A 60 1.08 13.51 -2.24
CA LYS A 60 1.13 14.93 -2.65
C LYS A 60 0.39 15.23 -3.95
N ASN A 61 0.32 14.27 -4.88
CA ASN A 61 -0.46 14.38 -6.11
C ASN A 61 -0.96 13.00 -6.55
N MET A 62 -2.10 12.58 -6.00
CA MET A 62 -2.64 11.24 -6.19
C MET A 62 -2.97 10.90 -7.66
N LYS A 63 -3.28 11.91 -8.48
CA LYS A 63 -3.62 11.73 -9.90
C LYS A 63 -2.39 11.66 -10.80
N ARG A 64 -1.23 12.13 -10.34
CA ARG A 64 0.01 12.11 -11.12
C ARG A 64 0.44 10.67 -11.36
N VAL A 65 0.72 10.37 -12.62
CA VAL A 65 1.37 9.12 -13.02
C VAL A 65 2.88 9.29 -12.92
N TRP A 66 3.51 8.43 -12.14
CA TRP A 66 4.96 8.35 -11.95
C TRP A 66 5.54 7.22 -12.78
N LEU A 67 6.58 7.52 -13.56
CA LEU A 67 7.40 6.47 -14.17
C LEU A 67 8.39 5.91 -13.15
N VAL A 68 8.81 4.66 -13.33
CA VAL A 68 9.77 3.99 -12.45
C VAL A 68 11.13 4.71 -12.48
N GLU A 69 11.54 5.20 -13.66
CA GLU A 69 12.73 6.01 -13.86
C GLU A 69 12.70 7.29 -13.02
N GLU A 70 11.56 8.01 -13.04
CA GLU A 70 11.38 9.25 -12.29
C GLU A 70 11.45 8.99 -10.79
N LEU A 71 10.81 7.92 -10.31
CA LEU A 71 10.85 7.52 -8.90
C LEU A 71 12.27 7.15 -8.47
N ALA A 72 13.01 6.39 -9.28
CA ALA A 72 14.38 6.00 -8.99
C ALA A 72 15.30 7.22 -8.84
N ILE A 73 15.17 8.20 -9.75
CA ILE A 73 15.90 9.46 -9.70
C ILE A 73 15.52 10.28 -8.45
N TYR A 74 14.21 10.49 -8.23
CA TYR A 74 13.71 11.29 -7.11
C TYR A 74 14.13 10.73 -5.75
N LEU A 75 14.01 9.40 -5.59
CA LEU A 75 14.32 8.70 -4.35
C LEU A 75 15.81 8.35 -4.21
N LYS A 76 16.64 8.68 -5.21
CA LYS A 76 18.07 8.36 -5.26
C LYS A 76 18.35 6.88 -4.98
N THR A 77 17.61 6.01 -5.66
CA THR A 77 17.67 4.56 -5.49
C THR A 77 17.61 3.84 -6.82
N THR A 78 17.68 2.50 -6.80
CA THR A 78 17.67 1.67 -7.99
C THR A 78 16.23 1.31 -8.41
N LYS A 79 16.00 1.07 -9.71
CA LYS A 79 14.69 0.60 -10.20
C LYS A 79 14.23 -0.69 -9.49
N PRO A 80 15.09 -1.70 -9.22
CA PRO A 80 14.69 -2.86 -8.42
C PRO A 80 14.14 -2.52 -7.03
N THR A 81 14.74 -1.55 -6.33
CA THR A 81 14.23 -1.09 -5.03
C THR A 81 12.85 -0.44 -5.18
N VAL A 82 12.66 0.40 -6.21
CA VAL A 82 11.36 1.01 -6.52
C VAL A 82 10.31 -0.07 -6.80
N TYR A 83 10.60 -1.03 -7.68
CA TYR A 83 9.67 -2.13 -8.00
C TYR A 83 9.26 -2.93 -6.77
N ARG A 84 10.16 -3.18 -5.82
CA ARG A 84 9.82 -3.86 -4.56
C ARG A 84 8.71 -3.12 -3.81
N HIS A 85 8.82 -1.80 -3.69
CA HIS A 85 7.82 -0.98 -3.01
C HIS A 85 6.52 -0.85 -3.81
N LEU A 86 6.62 -0.69 -5.14
CA LEU A 86 5.45 -0.65 -6.02
C LEU A 86 4.66 -1.95 -5.97
N ASN A 87 5.34 -3.10 -6.04
CA ASN A 87 4.69 -4.41 -5.99
C ASN A 87 3.97 -4.62 -4.64
N LYS A 88 4.56 -4.17 -3.53
CA LYS A 88 3.94 -4.24 -2.21
C LYS A 88 2.68 -3.35 -2.10
N LEU A 89 2.72 -2.12 -2.62
CA LEU A 89 1.54 -1.24 -2.64
C LEU A 89 0.46 -1.74 -3.60
N LYS A 90 0.87 -2.27 -4.76
CA LYS A 90 -0.03 -2.86 -5.76
C LYS A 90 -0.71 -4.13 -5.23
N SER A 91 -0.01 -4.96 -4.44
CA SER A 91 -0.62 -6.12 -3.79
C SER A 91 -1.64 -5.79 -2.71
N MET A 92 -1.68 -4.54 -2.22
CA MET A 92 -2.70 -4.03 -1.31
C MET A 92 -3.80 -3.25 -2.04
N ASP A 93 -3.77 -3.19 -3.37
CA ASP A 93 -4.67 -2.40 -4.23
C ASP A 93 -4.67 -0.88 -4.01
N LEU A 94 -3.63 -0.35 -3.36
CA LEU A 94 -3.49 1.09 -3.10
C LEU A 94 -3.07 1.88 -4.35
N ILE A 95 -2.30 1.25 -5.23
CA ILE A 95 -1.84 1.84 -6.49
C ILE A 95 -2.25 0.99 -7.69
N GLU A 96 -2.34 1.64 -8.84
CA GLU A 96 -2.60 0.99 -10.12
C GLU A 96 -1.49 1.30 -11.13
N GLU A 97 -1.33 0.41 -12.09
CA GLU A 97 -0.49 0.62 -13.27
C GLU A 97 -1.36 1.20 -14.37
N VAL A 98 -0.91 2.30 -14.97
CA VAL A 98 -1.61 2.97 -16.06
C VAL A 98 -0.63 3.32 -17.18
N GLU A 99 -1.16 3.33 -18.40
CA GLU A 99 -0.42 3.84 -19.55
C GLU A 99 -0.46 5.37 -19.56
N THR A 100 0.66 5.98 -19.91
CA THR A 100 0.79 7.43 -20.05
C THR A 100 1.71 7.75 -21.21
N VAL A 101 1.44 8.84 -21.93
CA VAL A 101 2.28 9.28 -23.04
C VAL A 101 3.35 10.23 -22.49
N ARG A 102 4.62 9.88 -22.72
CA ARG A 102 5.79 10.68 -22.35
C ARG A 102 6.74 10.69 -23.53
N ASP A 103 7.12 11.89 -23.98
CA ASP A 103 8.01 12.09 -25.13
C ASP A 103 7.51 11.37 -26.40
N GLY A 104 6.19 11.39 -26.63
CA GLY A 104 5.56 10.73 -27.77
C GLY A 104 5.48 9.19 -27.69
N GLN A 105 5.97 8.59 -26.60
CA GLN A 105 5.91 7.13 -26.38
C GLN A 105 4.94 6.77 -25.26
N THR A 106 4.16 5.71 -25.47
CA THR A 106 3.37 5.10 -24.41
C THR A 106 4.28 4.38 -23.43
N LYS A 107 4.25 4.80 -22.17
CA LYS A 107 5.01 4.22 -21.06
C LYS A 107 4.06 3.78 -19.96
N LYS A 108 4.49 2.77 -19.20
CA LYS A 108 3.80 2.32 -17.99
C LYS A 108 4.25 3.16 -16.80
N GLY A 109 3.28 3.65 -16.04
CA GLY A 109 3.53 4.35 -14.79
C GLY A 109 2.54 3.95 -13.70
N TYR A 110 2.72 4.51 -12.53
CA TYR A 110 1.98 4.17 -11.33
C TYR A 110 1.37 5.42 -10.70
N ARG A 111 0.19 5.26 -10.10
CA ARG A 111 -0.48 6.30 -9.31
C ARG A 111 -1.34 5.65 -8.22
N ILE A 112 -1.83 6.45 -7.27
CA ILE A 112 -2.92 6.00 -6.39
C ILE A 112 -4.07 5.53 -7.26
N ARG A 113 -4.67 4.39 -6.93
CA ARG A 113 -5.78 3.82 -7.69
C ARG A 113 -6.91 4.85 -7.83
N TYR A 114 -7.32 5.14 -9.06
CA TYR A 114 -8.27 6.22 -9.43
C TYR A 114 -7.87 7.66 -9.01
N GLY A 115 -6.64 7.86 -8.52
CA GLY A 115 -6.18 9.13 -7.96
C GLY A 115 -6.94 9.58 -6.72
N ASP A 116 -7.49 8.63 -5.95
CA ASP A 116 -8.27 8.89 -4.73
C ASP A 116 -8.00 7.76 -3.71
N LEU A 117 -7.39 8.09 -2.57
CA LEU A 117 -7.03 7.09 -1.56
C LEU A 117 -8.25 6.39 -0.96
N ARG A 118 -9.40 7.07 -0.81
CA ARG A 118 -10.61 6.44 -0.26
C ARG A 118 -11.17 5.41 -1.23
N LYS A 119 -11.18 5.73 -2.53
CA LYS A 119 -11.54 4.76 -3.56
C LYS A 119 -10.55 3.62 -3.64
N ALA A 120 -9.25 3.88 -3.54
CA ALA A 120 -8.25 2.82 -3.49
C ALA A 120 -8.51 1.87 -2.32
N TRP A 121 -8.77 2.43 -1.12
CA TRP A 121 -9.04 1.68 0.09
C TRP A 121 -10.29 0.79 0.01
N SER A 122 -11.35 1.23 -0.69
CA SER A 122 -12.55 0.38 -0.84
C SER A 122 -12.27 -0.93 -1.58
N PHE A 123 -11.27 -0.98 -2.47
CA PHE A 123 -10.85 -2.24 -3.10
C PHE A 123 -10.08 -3.13 -2.12
N THR A 124 -9.22 -2.52 -1.29
CA THR A 124 -8.54 -3.22 -0.20
C THR A 124 -9.56 -3.87 0.74
N GLU A 125 -10.59 -3.13 1.16
CA GLU A 125 -11.68 -3.64 2.02
C GLU A 125 -12.47 -4.77 1.35
N ALA A 126 -12.86 -4.61 0.09
CA ALA A 126 -13.57 -5.65 -0.65
C ALA A 126 -12.77 -6.97 -0.72
N ASN A 127 -11.46 -6.88 -0.96
CA ASN A 127 -10.58 -8.04 -1.00
C ASN A 127 -10.43 -8.70 0.38
N VAL A 128 -10.30 -7.92 1.45
CA VAL A 128 -10.26 -8.44 2.83
C VAL A 128 -11.58 -9.12 3.19
N GLN A 129 -12.71 -8.50 2.87
CA GLN A 129 -14.04 -9.05 3.15
C GLN A 129 -14.23 -10.39 2.44
N MET A 130 -13.90 -10.47 1.15
CA MET A 130 -13.97 -11.70 0.38
C MET A 130 -13.06 -12.80 0.97
N ALA A 131 -11.84 -12.46 1.38
CA ALA A 131 -10.94 -13.42 2.02
C ALA A 131 -11.51 -13.94 3.35
N MET A 132 -12.06 -13.06 4.19
CA MET A 132 -12.67 -13.42 5.47
C MET A 132 -13.94 -14.26 5.29
N GLU A 133 -14.74 -13.99 4.26
CA GLU A 133 -15.90 -14.82 3.90
C GLU A 133 -15.47 -16.24 3.50
N ASN A 134 -14.39 -16.37 2.72
CA ASN A 134 -13.86 -17.68 2.35
C ASN A 134 -13.32 -18.42 3.58
N TYR A 135 -12.59 -17.75 4.48
CA TYR A 135 -12.16 -18.36 5.74
C TYR A 135 -13.35 -18.81 6.59
N ARG A 136 -14.41 -18.02 6.67
CA ARG A 136 -15.64 -18.40 7.37
C ARG A 136 -16.21 -19.71 6.82
N LYS A 137 -16.38 -19.81 5.50
CA LYS A 137 -16.87 -21.04 4.84
C LYS A 137 -15.99 -22.25 5.16
N THR A 138 -14.66 -22.08 5.18
CA THR A 138 -13.73 -23.15 5.56
C THR A 138 -13.89 -23.56 7.02
N VAL A 139 -14.01 -22.61 7.95
CA VAL A 139 -14.22 -22.90 9.38
C VAL A 139 -15.54 -23.63 9.61
N ASP A 140 -16.62 -23.15 8.98
CA ASP A 140 -17.95 -23.76 9.10
C ASP A 140 -17.92 -25.21 8.55
N HIS A 141 -17.25 -25.42 7.42
CA HIS A 141 -17.06 -26.76 6.86
C HIS A 141 -16.24 -27.68 7.78
N LEU A 142 -15.15 -27.17 8.36
CA LEU A 142 -14.31 -27.91 9.30
C LEU A 142 -15.10 -28.33 10.55
N GLN A 143 -15.89 -27.42 11.11
CA GLN A 143 -16.75 -27.71 12.26
C GLN A 143 -17.74 -28.84 11.94
N LYS A 144 -18.40 -28.75 10.78
CA LYS A 144 -19.34 -29.78 10.32
C LYS A 144 -18.69 -31.17 10.25
N LEU A 145 -17.49 -31.27 9.66
CA LEU A 145 -16.78 -32.55 9.57
C LEU A 145 -16.42 -33.15 10.95
N ILE A 146 -16.11 -32.30 11.93
CA ILE A 146 -15.82 -32.74 13.31
C ILE A 146 -17.08 -33.27 13.99
N GLU A 147 -18.24 -32.67 13.73
CA GLU A 147 -19.53 -33.11 14.28
C GLU A 147 -20.01 -34.43 13.67
N GLU A 148 -19.82 -34.61 12.35
CA GLU A 148 -20.20 -35.85 11.63
C GLU A 148 -19.27 -37.04 11.93
N ALA A 149 -18.05 -36.78 12.40
CA ALA A 149 -17.09 -37.82 12.78
C ALA A 149 -17.32 -38.41 14.19
N LYS A 150 -18.30 -37.87 14.94
CA LYS A 150 -18.71 -38.38 16.26
C LYS A 150 -19.90 -39.33 16.13
#